data_AF-A0A7J3W8P1-F1
#
_entry.id   AF-A0A7J3W8P1-F1
#
_cell.length_a   1.000
_cell.length_b   1.000
_cell.length_c   1.000
_cell.angle_alpha   90.00
_cell.angle_beta   90.00
_cell.angle_gamma   90.00
#
_symmetry.space_group_name_H-M   'P 1'
#
loop_
_entity.id
_entity.type
_entity.pdbx_description
1 polymer ?
#
loop_
_entity_poly.entity_id
_entity_poly.type
_entity_poly.pdbx_seq_one_letter_code
_entity_poly.pdbx_strand_id
1 'polypeptide(L)'
;MIEVGRICVKTMGREAGKKCVVVDVIDENFVLITGPKSISGVKRRRVNIKHIEPTPYKLEIPRGATDDEVVKAIEKAELRELFGTTLKPKRGSLFEATTALGN
;
A
#
# COMPACT_ATOMS: atom_id res chain seq x y z
N MET A 1 -0.25 10.34 -7.15
CA MET A 1 -0.07 9.57 -8.40
C MET A 1 0.06 8.10 -8.01
N ILE A 2 -0.65 7.20 -8.70
CA ILE A 2 -0.54 5.76 -8.45
C ILE A 2 0.43 5.16 -9.45
N GLU A 3 1.48 4.55 -8.93
CA GLU A 3 2.57 3.98 -9.70
C GLU A 3 2.95 2.63 -9.10
N VAL A 4 3.70 1.83 -9.86
CA VAL A 4 4.31 0.59 -9.35
C VAL A 4 5.22 0.91 -8.16
N GLY A 5 5.12 0.10 -7.12
CA GLY A 5 5.83 0.27 -5.86
C GLY A 5 5.21 1.27 -4.89
N ARG A 6 4.12 1.96 -5.25
CA ARG A 6 3.45 2.87 -4.32
C ARG A 6 2.76 2.09 -3.21
N ILE A 7 2.93 2.53 -1.97
CA ILE A 7 2.20 1.96 -0.83
C ILE A 7 0.85 2.65 -0.73
N CYS A 8 -0.20 1.85 -0.63
CA CYS A 8 -1.57 2.31 -0.52
C CYS A 8 -2.26 1.68 0.70
N VAL A 9 -3.23 2.38 1.28
CA VAL A 9 -4.10 1.86 2.32
C VAL A 9 -5.43 1.51 1.68
N LYS A 10 -5.96 0.32 1.97
CA LYS A 10 -7.31 -0.02 1.53
C LYS A 10 -8.31 0.69 2.42
N THR A 11 -9.19 1.51 1.85
CA THR A 11 -10.17 2.28 2.62
C THR A 11 -11.46 1.49 2.87
N MET A 12 -11.74 0.49 2.03
CA MET A 12 -13.01 -0.25 2.05
C MET A 12 -12.86 -1.78 1.97
N GLY A 13 -13.86 -2.48 2.52
CA GLY A 13 -14.00 -3.95 2.47
C GLY A 13 -13.42 -4.67 3.69
N ARG A 14 -13.32 -6.01 3.60
CA ARG A 14 -12.84 -6.88 4.71
C ARG A 14 -11.41 -6.59 5.19
N GLU A 15 -10.64 -5.89 4.37
CA GLU A 15 -9.24 -5.52 4.63
C GLU A 15 -9.09 -4.00 4.74
N ALA A 16 -10.18 -3.27 5.00
CA ALA A 16 -10.11 -1.85 5.25
C ALA A 16 -9.14 -1.55 6.39
N GLY A 17 -8.33 -0.51 6.23
CA GLY A 17 -7.28 -0.11 7.17
C GLY A 17 -5.95 -0.82 7.01
N LYS A 18 -5.87 -1.83 6.12
CA LYS A 18 -4.61 -2.53 5.84
C LYS A 18 -3.84 -1.85 4.72
N LYS A 19 -2.52 -1.86 4.86
CA LYS A 19 -1.59 -1.36 3.86
C LYS A 19 -1.29 -2.44 2.82
N CYS A 20 -1.06 -2.02 1.59
CA CYS A 20 -0.74 -2.85 0.43
C CYS A 20 0.20 -2.09 -0.50
N VAL A 21 0.87 -2.82 -1.39
CA VAL A 21 1.80 -2.28 -2.38
C VAL A 21 1.21 -2.50 -3.76
N VAL A 22 1.26 -1.48 -4.61
CA VAL A 22 0.89 -1.61 -6.02
C VAL A 22 2.03 -2.31 -6.76
N VAL A 23 1.78 -3.48 -7.32
CA VAL A 23 2.77 -4.24 -8.11
C VAL A 23 2.61 -4.02 -9.60
N ASP A 24 1.41 -3.68 -10.05
CA ASP A 24 1.13 -3.40 -11.45
C ASP A 24 -0.04 -2.43 -11.60
N VAL A 25 0.02 -1.59 -12.62
CA VAL A 25 -1.10 -0.74 -13.05
C VAL A 25 -1.67 -1.38 -14.31
N ILE A 26 -2.91 -1.88 -14.19
CA ILE A 26 -3.56 -2.61 -15.29
C ILE A 26 -4.21 -1.59 -16.22
N ASP A 27 -5.03 -0.71 -15.66
CA ASP A 27 -5.75 0.36 -16.37
C ASP A 27 -5.83 1.61 -15.50
N GLU A 28 -6.41 2.69 -16.01
CA GLU A 28 -6.64 3.94 -15.28
C GLU A 28 -7.50 3.79 -14.02
N ASN A 29 -8.32 2.74 -13.94
CA ASN A 29 -9.19 2.47 -12.79
C ASN A 29 -8.72 1.29 -11.95
N PHE A 30 -7.87 0.41 -12.48
CA PHE A 30 -7.56 -0.86 -11.84
C PHE A 30 -6.06 -1.07 -11.67
N VAL A 31 -5.70 -1.49 -10.47
CA VAL A 31 -4.33 -1.84 -10.13
C VAL A 31 -4.27 -3.23 -9.52
N LEU A 32 -3.13 -3.88 -9.74
CA LEU A 32 -2.77 -5.09 -9.04
C LEU A 32 -2.05 -4.69 -7.76
N ILE A 33 -2.62 -5.07 -6.62
CA ILE A 33 -1.98 -4.88 -5.32
C ILE A 33 -1.50 -6.23 -4.80
N THR A 34 -0.45 -6.20 -3.98
CA THR A 34 -0.08 -7.30 -3.10
C THR A 34 0.25 -6.78 -1.70
N GLY A 35 -0.02 -7.58 -0.70
CA GLY A 35 0.42 -7.38 0.68
C GLY A 35 0.81 -8.73 1.24
N PRO A 36 2.11 -9.08 1.26
CA PRO A 36 2.54 -10.42 1.64
C PRO A 36 1.89 -10.84 2.96
N LYS A 37 1.44 -12.10 3.00
CA LYS A 37 0.54 -12.58 4.05
C LYS A 37 1.15 -12.43 5.46
N SER A 38 2.47 -12.52 5.52
CA SER A 38 3.27 -12.36 6.74
C SER A 38 3.35 -10.92 7.26
N ILE A 39 3.01 -9.92 6.44
CA ILE A 39 3.16 -8.49 6.78
C ILE A 39 1.80 -7.81 6.94
N SER A 40 0.96 -7.82 5.89
CA SER A 40 -0.35 -7.15 5.94
C SER A 40 -1.55 -8.09 5.81
N GLY A 41 -1.32 -9.29 5.26
CA GLY A 41 -2.38 -10.27 5.05
C GLY A 41 -3.27 -9.96 3.85
N VAL A 42 -2.91 -9.01 2.99
CA VAL A 42 -3.68 -8.64 1.80
C VAL A 42 -3.28 -9.51 0.62
N LYS A 43 -4.13 -10.49 0.28
CA LYS A 43 -3.86 -11.36 -0.89
C LYS A 43 -3.74 -10.54 -2.18
N ARG A 44 -2.79 -10.93 -3.04
CA ARG A 44 -2.60 -10.41 -4.38
C ARG A 44 -3.90 -10.46 -5.17
N ARG A 45 -4.41 -9.30 -5.59
CA ARG A 45 -5.64 -9.19 -6.40
C ARG A 45 -5.74 -7.87 -7.13
N ARG A 46 -6.60 -7.84 -8.14
CA ARG A 46 -7.01 -6.61 -8.83
C ARG A 46 -7.97 -5.82 -7.94
N VAL A 47 -7.68 -4.54 -7.73
CA VAL A 47 -8.51 -3.63 -6.93
C VAL A 47 -8.71 -2.33 -7.71
N ASN A 48 -9.90 -1.75 -7.54
CA ASN A 48 -10.24 -0.45 -8.11
C ASN A 48 -9.50 0.65 -7.33
N ILE A 49 -8.92 1.60 -8.04
CA ILE A 49 -8.16 2.72 -7.48
C ILE A 49 -9.01 3.52 -6.47
N LYS A 50 -10.33 3.61 -6.69
CA LYS A 50 -11.26 4.28 -5.77
C LYS A 50 -11.31 3.70 -4.36
N HIS A 51 -10.89 2.45 -4.16
CA HIS A 51 -10.94 1.76 -2.86
C HIS A 51 -9.60 1.75 -2.12
N ILE A 52 -8.59 2.41 -2.68
CA ILE A 52 -7.26 2.50 -2.12
C ILE A 52 -6.83 3.95 -2.08
N GLU A 53 -6.08 4.29 -1.05
CA GLU A 53 -5.57 5.64 -0.85
C GLU A 53 -4.05 5.60 -0.86
N PRO A 54 -3.38 6.30 -1.80
CA PRO A 54 -1.93 6.30 -1.89
C PRO A 54 -1.32 7.04 -0.70
N THR A 55 -0.31 6.44 -0.10
CA THR A 55 0.48 7.04 0.98
C THR A 55 1.68 7.80 0.41
N PRO A 56 2.40 8.63 1.20
CA PRO A 56 3.63 9.29 0.74
C PRO A 56 4.77 8.31 0.41
N TYR A 57 4.72 7.08 0.93
CA TYR A 57 5.77 6.09 0.80
C TYR A 57 5.76 5.38 -0.56
N LYS A 58 6.96 5.15 -1.11
CA LYS A 58 7.20 4.42 -2.34
C LYS A 58 8.29 3.38 -2.11
N LEU A 59 8.10 2.21 -2.70
CA LEU A 59 9.09 1.14 -2.81
C LEU A 59 9.60 1.08 -4.24
N GLU A 60 10.88 0.76 -4.38
CA GLU A 60 11.46 0.48 -5.68
C GLU A 60 11.34 -1.02 -5.95
N ILE A 61 10.34 -1.39 -6.74
CA ILE A 61 10.11 -2.78 -7.18
C ILE A 61 9.86 -2.82 -8.69
N PRO A 62 10.25 -3.91 -9.37
CA PRO A 62 9.92 -4.10 -10.77
C PRO A 62 8.42 -4.30 -10.95
N ARG A 63 7.92 -3.93 -12.14
CA ARG A 63 6.53 -4.18 -12.54
C ARG A 63 6.27 -5.68 -12.54
N GLY A 64 5.20 -6.10 -11.87
CA GLY A 64 4.83 -7.51 -11.77
C GLY A 64 5.61 -8.31 -10.72
N ALA A 65 6.37 -7.65 -9.83
CA ALA A 65 7.16 -8.30 -8.78
C ALA A 65 6.41 -9.44 -8.05
N THR A 66 7.15 -10.48 -7.73
CA THR A 66 6.67 -11.62 -6.95
C THR A 66 6.51 -11.25 -5.47
N ASP A 67 5.72 -12.03 -4.74
CA ASP A 67 5.49 -11.78 -3.32
C ASP A 67 6.80 -11.80 -2.51
N ASP A 68 7.75 -12.67 -2.84
CA ASP A 68 9.09 -12.71 -2.26
C ASP A 68 9.92 -11.43 -2.51
N GLU A 69 9.89 -10.90 -3.74
CA GLU A 69 10.58 -9.65 -4.06
C GLU A 69 9.97 -8.47 -3.30
N VAL A 70 8.65 -8.44 -3.17
CA VAL A 70 7.96 -7.41 -2.39
C VAL A 70 8.30 -7.53 -0.90
N VAL A 71 8.41 -8.74 -0.34
CA VAL A 71 8.89 -8.93 1.04
C VAL A 71 10.29 -8.38 1.21
N LYS A 72 11.22 -8.73 0.31
CA LYS A 72 12.61 -8.24 0.36
C LYS A 72 12.68 -6.72 0.23
N ALA A 73 11.87 -6.12 -0.63
CA ALA A 73 11.82 -4.66 -0.80
C ALA A 73 11.28 -3.96 0.45
N ILE A 74 10.25 -4.52 1.08
CA ILE A 74 9.70 -4.01 2.35
C ILE A 74 10.73 -4.13 3.48
N GLU A 75 11.45 -5.25 3.56
CA GLU A 75 12.51 -5.46 4.55
C GLU A 75 13.68 -4.50 4.33
N LYS A 76 14.12 -4.30 3.08
CA LYS A 76 15.18 -3.34 2.73
C LYS A 76 14.82 -1.90 3.07
N ALA A 77 13.55 -1.54 2.91
CA ALA A 77 13.07 -0.21 3.23
C ALA A 77 12.71 -0.03 4.72
N GLU A 78 12.85 -1.07 5.54
CA GLU A 78 12.48 -1.12 6.96
C GLU A 78 11.02 -0.70 7.24
N LEU A 79 10.16 -0.74 6.22
CA LEU A 79 8.76 -0.28 6.31
C LEU A 79 7.86 -1.30 7.00
N ARG A 80 8.41 -2.37 7.57
CA ARG A 80 7.67 -3.44 8.24
C ARG A 80 6.77 -2.89 9.36
N GLU A 81 7.28 -1.91 10.09
CA GLU A 81 6.57 -1.24 11.18
C GLU A 81 5.34 -0.48 10.68
N LEU A 82 5.43 0.15 9.50
CA LEU A 82 4.29 0.83 8.89
C LEU A 82 3.15 -0.15 8.63
N PHE A 83 3.41 -1.36 8.16
CA PHE A 83 2.36 -2.33 7.86
C PHE A 83 1.71 -2.93 9.12
N GLY A 84 2.39 -2.93 10.27
CA GLY A 84 1.82 -3.36 11.55
C GLY A 84 0.73 -2.42 12.08
N THR A 85 0.77 -1.14 11.71
CA THR A 85 -0.24 -0.16 12.11
C THR A 85 -1.47 -0.27 11.19
N THR A 86 -2.51 -0.97 11.68
CA THR A 86 -3.82 -0.96 11.02
C THR A 86 -4.48 0.39 11.26
N LEU A 87 -4.79 1.09 10.17
CA LEU A 87 -5.51 2.36 10.23
C LEU A 87 -6.99 2.04 10.44
N LYS A 88 -7.47 2.09 11.68
CA LYS A 88 -8.92 2.00 11.95
C LYS A 88 -9.59 3.20 11.28
N PRO A 89 -10.53 3.03 10.34
CA PRO A 89 -11.24 4.15 9.75
C PRO A 89 -12.10 4.78 10.85
N LYS A 90 -11.60 5.84 11.49
CA LYS A 90 -12.42 6.73 12.31
C LYS A 90 -13.41 7.39 11.35
N ARG A 91 -14.71 7.26 11.61
CA ARG A 91 -15.71 8.13 10.98
C ARG A 91 -15.26 9.58 11.25
N GLY A 92 -14.81 10.27 10.20
CA GLY A 92 -14.61 11.72 10.21
C GLY A 92 -13.26 12.28 10.68
N SER A 93 -12.11 11.60 10.54
CA SER A 93 -10.81 12.25 10.80
C SER A 93 -9.95 12.35 9.54
N LEU A 94 -9.65 13.59 9.15
CA LEU A 94 -8.64 13.98 8.18
C LEU A 94 -7.33 13.20 8.44
N PHE A 95 -6.78 12.63 7.37
CA PHE A 95 -5.43 12.09 7.35
C PHE A 95 -4.45 13.27 7.45
N GLU A 96 -4.18 13.74 8.66
CA GLU A 96 -3.00 14.57 8.93
C GLU A 96 -1.77 13.67 8.85
N ALA A 97 -1.20 13.58 7.64
CA ALA A 97 0.22 13.28 7.51
C ALA A 97 1.00 14.50 8.02
N THR A 98 1.30 14.49 9.32
CA THR A 98 2.36 15.32 9.86
C THR A 98 3.72 14.81 9.34
N THR A 99 4.71 15.70 9.40
CA THR A 99 6.12 15.55 8.99
C THR A 99 6.38 16.13 7.59
N ALA A 100 6.57 17.44 7.50
CA ALA A 100 7.86 18.12 7.72
C ALA A 100 8.91 17.72 6.68
N LEU A 101 9.04 18.58 5.66
CA LEU A 101 10.28 18.83 4.91
C LEU A 101 10.08 20.17 4.20
N GLY A 102 10.76 21.19 4.70
CA GLY A 102 10.76 22.54 4.16
C GLY A 102 11.50 23.47 5.11
N ASN A 103 12.84 23.42 5.03
CA ASN A 103 13.71 24.53 5.43
C ASN A 103 13.27 25.83 4.73
#